data_AF-A0A8T3V9N8-F1
#
_entry.id   AF-A0A8T3V9N8-F1
#
_cell.length_a   1.000
_cell.length_b   1.000
_cell.length_c   1.000
_cell.angle_alpha   90.00
_cell.angle_beta   90.00
_cell.angle_gamma   90.00
#
_symmetry.space_group_name_H-M   'P 1'
#
loop_
_entity.id
_entity.type
_entity.pdbx_description
1 polymer ?
#
loop_
_entity_poly.entity_id
_entity_poly.type
_entity_poly.pdbx_seq_one_letter_code
_entity_poly.pdbx_strand_id
1 'polypeptide(L)'
;MNKSLIAIIIVLVAILGIFSLYAIDNSSDDLNKTTLNVSSEGPFPLPDLIEDIENKSYYEGYDNDTLAWMKSLGNKSVFSGDGMFVIMSQEDASRIPSVYATDVFIYEIFECNVLETHSLGNIKYPKDVLLVENINYLKEDIEDIPGGGA
;
A
#
# COMPACT_ATOMS: atom_id res chain seq x y z
N MET A 1 -44.71 -34.59 -7.53
CA MET A 1 -43.31 -34.40 -7.95
C MET A 1 -42.60 -35.73 -7.84
N ASN A 2 -42.11 -36.29 -8.95
CA ASN A 2 -41.57 -37.65 -8.96
C ASN A 2 -40.25 -37.69 -8.17
N LYS A 3 -40.10 -38.66 -7.25
CA LYS A 3 -38.92 -38.79 -6.38
C LYS A 3 -37.61 -38.85 -7.18
N SER A 4 -37.64 -39.42 -8.38
CA SER A 4 -36.50 -39.44 -9.32
C SER A 4 -36.11 -38.06 -9.86
N LEU A 5 -37.08 -37.16 -10.02
CA LEU A 5 -36.86 -35.79 -10.51
C LEU A 5 -36.19 -34.93 -9.42
N ILE A 6 -36.56 -35.16 -8.16
CA ILE A 6 -35.94 -34.50 -6.99
C ILE A 6 -34.47 -34.93 -6.85
N ALA A 7 -34.17 -36.22 -7.04
CA ALA A 7 -32.81 -36.73 -6.97
C ALA A 7 -31.88 -36.12 -8.03
N ILE A 8 -32.38 -35.94 -9.27
CA ILE A 8 -31.61 -35.32 -10.36
C ILE A 8 -31.31 -33.86 -10.06
N ILE A 9 -32.27 -33.11 -9.51
CA ILE A 9 -32.08 -31.69 -9.15
C ILE A 9 -31.02 -31.53 -8.05
N ILE A 10 -31.02 -32.40 -7.04
CA ILE A 10 -30.04 -32.35 -5.95
C ILE A 10 -28.61 -32.58 -6.46
N VAL A 11 -28.42 -33.53 -7.38
CA VAL A 11 -27.11 -33.80 -8.00
C VAL A 11 -26.66 -32.60 -8.85
N LEU A 12 -27.58 -31.97 -9.59
CA LEU A 12 -27.24 -30.81 -10.42
C LEU A 12 -26.80 -29.60 -9.58
N VAL A 13 -27.47 -29.35 -8.45
CA VAL A 13 -27.11 -28.28 -7.52
C VAL A 13 -25.76 -28.54 -6.85
N ALA A 14 -25.45 -29.79 -6.52
CA ALA A 14 -24.15 -30.16 -5.95
C ALA A 14 -22.99 -29.94 -6.95
N ILE A 15 -23.20 -30.28 -8.23
CA ILE A 15 -22.19 -30.07 -9.28
C ILE A 15 -21.98 -28.56 -9.52
N LEU A 16 -23.05 -27.76 -9.57
CA LEU A 16 -22.96 -26.31 -9.73
C LEU A 16 -22.24 -25.65 -8.53
N GLY A 17 -22.49 -26.13 -7.30
CA GLY A 17 -21.81 -25.63 -6.10
C GLY A 17 -20.30 -25.85 -6.11
N ILE A 18 -19.84 -26.98 -6.66
CA ILE A 18 -18.40 -27.29 -6.80
C ILE A 18 -17.76 -26.42 -7.89
N PHE A 19 -18.46 -26.17 -9.00
CA PHE A 19 -17.97 -25.28 -10.06
C PHE A 19 -17.83 -23.83 -9.60
N SER A 20 -18.72 -23.33 -8.74
CA SER A 20 -18.60 -21.97 -8.17
C SER A 20 -17.38 -21.80 -7.27
N LEU A 21 -16.90 -22.84 -6.59
CA LEU A 21 -15.69 -22.77 -5.78
C LEU A 21 -14.41 -22.74 -6.64
N TYR A 22 -14.42 -23.38 -7.81
CA TYR A 22 -13.28 -23.38 -8.74
C TYR A 22 -13.15 -22.08 -9.56
N ALA A 23 -14.26 -21.35 -9.76
CA ALA A 23 -14.27 -20.10 -10.51
C ALA A 23 -13.76 -18.88 -9.71
N ILE A 24 -13.76 -18.97 -8.37
CA ILE A 24 -13.27 -17.90 -7.48
C ILE A 24 -11.73 -17.86 -7.44
N ASP A 25 -11.05 -18.99 -7.70
CA ASP A 25 -9.60 -19.12 -7.53
C ASP A 25 -8.76 -18.68 -8.75
N ASN A 26 -9.40 -18.32 -9.87
CA ASN A 26 -8.71 -18.02 -11.14
C ASN A 26 -9.05 -16.66 -11.75
N SER A 27 -9.66 -15.76 -10.97
CA SER A 27 -10.03 -14.45 -11.48
C SER A 27 -9.43 -13.36 -10.58
N SER A 28 -8.34 -12.74 -11.06
CA SER A 28 -8.01 -11.30 -10.90
C SER A 28 -6.73 -10.89 -10.13
N ASP A 29 -5.61 -11.60 -10.19
CA ASP A 29 -4.37 -11.14 -9.51
C ASP A 29 -3.55 -10.07 -10.28
N ASP A 30 -3.92 -9.72 -11.51
CA ASP A 30 -3.12 -8.78 -12.35
C ASP A 30 -3.77 -7.40 -12.58
N LEU A 31 -4.95 -7.11 -12.03
CA LEU A 31 -5.73 -5.96 -12.50
C LEU A 31 -5.39 -4.59 -11.90
N ASN A 32 -4.56 -4.47 -10.86
CA ASN A 32 -4.26 -3.18 -10.21
C ASN A 32 -2.81 -3.04 -9.71
N LYS A 33 -1.83 -3.63 -10.42
CA LYS A 33 -0.42 -3.40 -10.10
C LYS A 33 -0.03 -1.98 -10.52
N THR A 34 0.54 -1.22 -9.58
CA THR A 34 1.15 0.08 -9.84
C THR A 34 2.62 0.03 -9.43
N THR A 35 3.44 0.82 -10.10
CA THR A 35 4.84 1.04 -9.70
C THR A 35 4.90 2.31 -8.88
N LEU A 36 5.46 2.23 -7.68
CA LEU A 36 5.72 3.38 -6.81
C LEU A 36 7.21 3.61 -6.66
N ASN A 37 7.56 4.86 -6.39
CA ASN A 37 8.91 5.29 -6.08
C ASN A 37 8.91 6.01 -4.73
N VAL A 38 9.73 5.54 -3.79
CA VAL A 38 9.81 6.09 -2.44
C VAL A 38 11.26 6.34 -2.04
N SER A 39 11.47 7.21 -1.04
CA SER A 39 12.79 7.36 -0.42
C SER A 39 13.24 6.06 0.25
N SER A 40 14.52 5.73 0.08
CA SER A 40 15.17 4.60 0.77
C SER A 40 15.36 4.85 2.28
N GLU A 41 15.16 6.08 2.76
CA GLU A 41 15.23 6.44 4.18
C GLU A 41 13.99 5.99 5.00
N GLY A 42 13.49 4.78 4.72
CA GLY A 42 12.39 4.14 5.42
C GLY A 42 12.74 2.72 5.90
N PRO A 43 11.74 1.89 6.22
CA PRO A 43 10.43 2.33 6.68
C PRO A 43 10.52 2.99 8.07
N PHE A 44 9.60 3.91 8.36
CA PHE A 44 9.35 4.37 9.73
C PHE A 44 7.96 3.91 10.22
N PRO A 45 7.73 3.84 11.55
CA PRO A 45 6.44 3.44 12.10
C PRO A 45 5.31 4.42 11.75
N LEU A 46 4.14 3.90 11.36
CA LEU A 46 2.94 4.72 11.14
C LEU A 46 2.55 5.58 12.37
N PRO A 47 2.65 5.11 13.63
CA PRO A 47 2.36 5.94 14.79
C PRO A 47 3.20 7.22 14.86
N ASP A 48 4.47 7.16 14.44
CA ASP A 48 5.37 8.32 14.47
C ASP A 48 4.92 9.38 13.44
N LEU A 49 4.44 8.94 12.27
CA LEU A 49 3.83 9.84 11.28
C LEU A 49 2.54 10.48 11.79
N ILE A 50 1.68 9.70 12.47
CA ILE A 50 0.43 10.20 13.05
C ILE A 50 0.74 11.27 14.09
N GLU A 51 1.71 11.03 14.97
CA GLU A 51 2.15 12.00 15.96
C GLU A 51 2.67 13.29 15.30
N ASP A 52 3.45 13.14 14.22
CA ASP A 52 3.93 14.27 13.44
C ASP A 52 2.79 15.09 12.82
N ILE A 53 1.79 14.42 12.22
CA ILE A 53 0.62 15.08 11.60
C ILE A 53 -0.17 15.88 12.64
N GLU A 54 -0.34 15.34 13.85
CA GLU A 54 -1.11 16.01 14.91
C GLU A 54 -0.39 17.22 15.50
N ASN A 55 0.95 17.16 15.60
CA ASN A 55 1.71 18.09 16.42
C ASN A 55 2.54 19.10 15.62
N LYS A 56 2.86 18.83 14.35
CA LYS A 56 3.76 19.68 13.57
C LYS A 56 2.98 20.67 12.71
N SER A 57 3.35 21.94 12.81
CA SER A 57 2.66 23.06 12.14
C SER A 57 2.61 22.97 10.62
N TYR A 58 3.50 22.22 9.98
CA TYR A 58 3.47 22.04 8.52
C TYR A 58 2.37 21.08 8.03
N TYR A 59 1.72 20.34 8.93
CA TYR A 59 0.52 19.55 8.66
C TYR A 59 -0.77 20.27 9.09
N GLU A 60 -0.71 21.53 9.52
CA GLU A 60 -1.91 22.28 9.86
C GLU A 60 -2.88 22.32 8.67
N GLY A 61 -4.16 21.98 8.94
CA GLY A 61 -5.17 21.81 7.90
C GLY A 61 -5.31 20.39 7.37
N TYR A 62 -4.73 19.39 8.05
CA TYR A 62 -4.88 17.99 7.69
C TYR A 62 -6.35 17.52 7.74
N ASP A 63 -6.68 16.52 6.93
CA ASP A 63 -7.99 15.90 6.90
C ASP A 63 -8.19 14.94 8.09
N ASN A 64 -9.23 15.19 8.89
CA ASN A 64 -9.50 14.42 10.11
C ASN A 64 -9.97 13.00 9.82
N ASP A 65 -10.69 12.78 8.72
CA ASP A 65 -11.20 11.46 8.35
C ASP A 65 -10.04 10.57 7.91
N THR A 66 -9.11 11.13 7.14
CA THR A 66 -7.85 10.47 6.74
C THR A 66 -6.99 10.14 7.96
N LEU A 67 -6.82 11.08 8.90
CA LEU A 67 -6.07 10.81 10.12
C LEU A 67 -6.74 9.71 10.98
N ALA A 68 -8.07 9.73 11.10
CA ALA A 68 -8.82 8.71 11.83
C ALA A 68 -8.68 7.33 11.18
N TRP A 69 -8.73 7.28 9.84
CA TRP A 69 -8.48 6.07 9.08
C TRP A 69 -7.05 5.55 9.31
N MET A 70 -6.02 6.40 9.21
CA MET A 70 -4.63 6.02 9.49
C MET A 70 -4.47 5.41 10.89
N LYS A 71 -5.08 6.02 11.92
CA LYS A 71 -5.07 5.50 13.30
C LYS A 71 -5.70 4.11 13.42
N SER A 72 -6.70 3.81 12.60
CA SER A 72 -7.39 2.52 12.62
C SER A 72 -6.55 1.36 12.08
N LEU A 73 -5.53 1.66 11.26
CA LEU A 73 -4.64 0.66 10.66
C LEU A 73 -3.66 0.03 11.66
N GLY A 74 -3.45 0.67 12.82
CA GLY A 74 -2.56 0.20 13.88
C GLY A 74 -1.08 0.24 13.49
N ASN A 75 -0.34 -0.82 13.85
CA ASN A 75 1.09 -0.89 13.61
C ASN A 75 1.38 -1.28 12.15
N LYS A 76 1.69 -0.27 11.33
CA LYS A 76 2.13 -0.39 9.94
C LYS A 76 3.46 0.31 9.71
N SER A 77 4.08 -0.01 8.60
CA SER A 77 5.31 0.62 8.13
C SER A 77 4.98 1.66 7.07
N VAL A 78 5.74 2.76 7.06
CA VAL A 78 5.52 3.87 6.13
C VAL A 78 6.80 4.20 5.40
N PHE A 79 6.67 4.43 4.10
CA PHE A 79 7.68 5.08 3.27
C PHE A 79 7.19 6.45 2.81
N SER A 80 8.11 7.40 2.71
CA SER A 80 7.83 8.73 2.16
C SER A 80 8.22 8.76 0.68
N GLY A 81 7.33 9.24 -0.18
CA GLY A 81 7.59 9.48 -1.59
C GLY A 81 7.37 10.94 -1.97
N ASP A 82 7.62 11.26 -3.23
CA ASP A 82 7.26 12.58 -3.76
C ASP A 82 5.74 12.74 -3.74
N GLY A 83 5.26 13.78 -3.06
CA GLY A 83 3.82 14.00 -2.89
C GLY A 83 3.02 12.92 -2.14
N MET A 84 3.63 11.85 -1.60
CA MET A 84 2.85 10.75 -1.00
C MET A 84 3.48 10.09 0.24
N PHE A 85 2.64 9.45 1.05
CA PHE A 85 3.02 8.45 2.04
C PHE A 85 2.47 7.09 1.63
N VAL A 86 3.33 6.07 1.71
CA VAL A 86 2.96 4.70 1.35
C VAL A 86 2.97 3.85 2.61
N ILE A 87 1.78 3.43 3.05
CA ILE A 87 1.54 2.59 4.22
C ILE A 87 1.42 1.13 3.77
N MET A 88 2.15 0.24 4.42
CA MET A 88 2.15 -1.19 4.13
C MET A 88 2.34 -2.05 5.39
N SER A 89 2.18 -3.36 5.25
CA SER A 89 2.50 -4.29 6.33
C SER A 89 4.01 -4.27 6.66
N GLN A 90 4.38 -4.67 7.87
CA GLN A 90 5.79 -4.80 8.24
C GLN A 90 6.50 -5.87 7.39
N GLU A 91 5.78 -6.93 7.02
CA GLU A 91 6.32 -7.99 6.15
C GLU A 91 6.63 -7.45 4.76
N ASP A 92 5.69 -6.74 4.15
CA ASP A 92 5.88 -6.10 2.85
C ASP A 92 7.03 -5.09 2.86
N ALA A 93 7.11 -4.26 3.91
CA ALA A 93 8.19 -3.30 4.08
C ALA A 93 9.57 -3.97 4.17
N SER A 94 9.66 -5.18 4.75
CA SER A 94 10.92 -5.93 4.85
C SER A 94 11.47 -6.42 3.51
N ARG A 95 10.67 -6.35 2.43
CA ARG A 95 11.08 -6.73 1.07
C ARG A 95 11.75 -5.57 0.32
N ILE A 96 11.67 -4.34 0.85
CA ILE A 96 12.29 -3.16 0.26
C ILE A 96 13.64 -2.94 0.96
N PRO A 97 14.77 -3.01 0.24
CA PRO A 97 16.06 -2.66 0.81
C PRO A 97 16.01 -1.18 1.17
N SER A 98 16.26 -0.85 2.43
CA SER A 98 16.22 0.54 2.89
C SER A 98 17.60 0.93 3.39
N VAL A 99 18.11 2.04 2.88
CA VAL A 99 19.46 2.53 3.13
C VAL A 99 19.40 4.03 3.41
N TYR A 100 20.09 4.43 4.47
CA TYR A 100 20.33 5.83 4.77
C TYR A 100 21.67 6.26 4.19
N ALA A 101 21.67 7.32 3.38
CA ALA A 101 22.87 7.90 2.79
C ALA A 101 22.86 9.43 2.95
N THR A 102 24.02 10.03 3.19
CA THR A 102 24.13 11.49 3.42
C THR A 102 24.53 12.28 2.19
N ASP A 103 25.12 11.60 1.19
CA ASP A 103 25.80 12.24 0.07
C ASP A 103 25.06 12.03 -1.27
N VAL A 104 24.02 11.20 -1.27
CA VAL A 104 23.19 10.84 -2.42
C VAL A 104 21.73 10.70 -1.98
N PHE A 105 20.80 10.93 -2.89
CA PHE A 105 19.40 10.53 -2.72
C PHE A 105 19.21 9.13 -3.28
N ILE A 106 18.67 8.22 -2.47
CA ILE A 106 18.38 6.84 -2.88
C ILE A 106 16.86 6.66 -2.90
N TYR A 107 16.39 6.12 -4.00
CA TYR A 107 15.00 5.90 -4.31
C TYR A 107 14.74 4.43 -4.56
N GLU A 108 13.77 3.85 -3.86
CA GLU A 108 13.37 2.46 -4.02
C GLU A 108 12.12 2.36 -4.89
N ILE A 109 12.22 1.56 -5.94
CA ILE A 109 11.16 1.36 -6.93
C ILE A 109 10.63 -0.06 -6.79
N PHE A 110 9.32 -0.19 -6.61
CA PHE A 110 8.64 -1.46 -6.44
C PHE A 110 7.25 -1.45 -7.09
N GLU A 111 6.75 -2.64 -7.41
CA GLU A 111 5.35 -2.86 -7.78
C GLU A 111 4.52 -3.26 -6.57
N CYS A 112 3.27 -2.82 -6.54
CA CYS A 112 2.32 -3.14 -5.49
C CYS A 112 0.87 -3.04 -5.97
N ASN A 113 -0.06 -3.52 -5.16
CA ASN A 113 -1.49 -3.24 -5.31
C ASN A 113 -1.87 -2.10 -4.36
N VAL A 114 -2.52 -1.06 -4.88
CA VAL A 114 -3.11 0.01 -4.04
C VAL A 114 -4.50 -0.43 -3.60
N LEU A 115 -4.69 -0.55 -2.29
CA LEU A 115 -5.96 -0.91 -1.67
C LEU A 115 -6.86 0.31 -1.47
N GLU A 116 -6.28 1.38 -0.93
CA GLU A 116 -6.98 2.62 -0.63
C GLU A 116 -6.09 3.82 -0.89
N THR A 117 -6.72 4.94 -1.27
CA THR A 117 -6.07 6.24 -1.47
C THR A 117 -6.88 7.29 -0.74
N HIS A 118 -6.23 8.00 0.16
CA HIS A 118 -6.80 9.12 0.90
C HIS A 118 -5.93 10.36 0.68
N SER A 119 -6.50 11.55 0.84
CA SER A 119 -5.74 12.79 0.77
C SER A 119 -5.55 13.33 2.19
N LEU A 120 -4.32 13.70 2.55
CA LEU A 120 -4.06 14.31 3.85
C LEU A 120 -4.67 15.71 3.99
N GLY A 121 -5.38 16.20 2.98
CA GLY A 121 -6.12 17.45 3.01
C GLY A 121 -5.31 18.64 2.50
N ASN A 122 -5.82 19.84 2.78
CA ASN A 122 -5.28 21.09 2.24
C ASN A 122 -4.17 21.65 3.12
N ILE A 123 -3.16 20.83 3.38
CA ILE A 123 -1.94 21.22 4.10
C ILE A 123 -0.98 22.00 3.18
N LYS A 124 0.04 22.63 3.76
CA LYS A 124 1.02 23.46 3.03
C LYS A 124 1.68 22.72 1.86
N TYR A 125 1.95 21.43 2.04
CA TYR A 125 2.47 20.54 1.00
C TYR A 125 1.55 19.32 0.94
N PRO A 126 0.50 19.34 0.10
CA PRO A 126 -0.47 18.26 0.03
C PRO A 126 0.21 16.91 -0.19
N LYS A 127 -0.27 15.91 0.55
CA LYS A 127 0.24 14.54 0.48
C LYS A 127 -0.93 13.59 0.27
N ASP A 128 -0.77 12.65 -0.65
CA ASP A 128 -1.66 11.49 -0.74
C ASP A 128 -1.15 10.40 0.20
N VAL A 129 -2.07 9.63 0.77
CA VAL A 129 -1.77 8.53 1.68
C VAL A 129 -2.32 7.25 1.07
N LEU A 130 -1.41 6.34 0.71
CA LEU A 130 -1.70 5.11 0.01
C LEU A 130 -1.57 3.92 0.96
N LEU A 131 -2.59 3.07 1.05
CA LEU A 131 -2.46 1.75 1.66
C LEU A 131 -2.20 0.73 0.55
N VAL A 132 -1.11 -0.03 0.67
CA VAL A 132 -0.67 -0.96 -0.37
C VAL A 132 -0.37 -2.35 0.19
N GLU A 133 -0.38 -3.34 -0.70
CA GLU A 133 0.00 -4.72 -0.41
C GLU A 133 0.73 -5.37 -1.61
N ASN A 134 1.21 -6.60 -1.41
CA ASN A 134 1.87 -7.42 -2.43
C ASN A 134 3.10 -6.74 -3.04
N ILE A 135 4.02 -6.30 -2.17
CA ILE A 135 5.23 -5.61 -2.62
C ILE A 135 6.15 -6.55 -3.38
N ASN A 136 6.50 -6.14 -4.60
CA ASN A 136 7.50 -6.75 -5.45
C ASN A 136 8.59 -5.72 -5.78
N TYR A 137 9.73 -5.80 -5.10
CA TYR A 137 10.84 -4.89 -5.31
C TYR A 137 11.43 -5.04 -6.72
N LEU A 138 11.69 -3.92 -7.39
CA LEU A 138 12.24 -3.90 -8.75
C LEU A 138 13.70 -3.47 -8.78
N LYS A 139 13.99 -2.27 -8.28
CA LYS A 139 15.32 -1.64 -8.37
C LYS A 139 15.46 -0.44 -7.43
N GLU A 140 16.70 0.01 -7.26
CA GLU A 140 17.08 1.28 -6.68
C GLU A 140 17.46 2.27 -7.79
N ASP A 141 17.16 3.55 -7.59
CA ASP A 141 17.70 4.67 -8.37
C ASP A 141 18.48 5.59 -7.41
N ILE A 142 19.68 6.01 -7.83
CA ILE A 142 20.58 6.86 -7.03
C ILE A 142 20.77 8.18 -7.76
N GLU A 143 20.48 9.28 -7.09
CA GLU A 143 20.68 10.64 -7.58
C GLU A 143 21.75 11.37 -6.77
N ASP A 144 22.77 11.88 -7.45
CA ASP A 144 23.81 12.69 -6.82
C ASP A 144 23.25 14.04 -6.34
N ILE A 145 23.72 14.49 -5.17
CA ILE A 145 23.38 15.84 -4.69
C ILE A 145 24.04 16.87 -5.61
N PRO A 146 23.28 17.82 -6.21
CA PRO A 146 23.85 18.84 -7.08
C PRO A 146 24.90 19.67 -6.32
N GLY A 147 26.17 19.54 -6.73
CA GLY A 147 27.31 20.23 -6.11
C GLY A 147 28.15 19.40 -5.13
N GLY A 148 27.80 18.13 -4.91
CA GLY A 148 28.57 17.16 -4.11
C GLY A 148 29.72 16.49 -4.87
N GLY A 149 30.48 17.25 -5.66
CA GLY A 149 31.71 16.75 -6.25
C GLY A 149 32.87 16.88 -5.26
N ALA A 150 33.42 15.75 -4.82
CA ALA A 150 34.77 15.70 -4.24
C ALA A 150 35.82 15.53 -5.34
#